data_AF-A0A699ISU5-F1
#
_entry.id   AF-A0A699ISU5-F1
#
_cell.length_a   1.000
_cell.length_b   1.000
_cell.length_c   1.000
_cell.angle_alpha   90.00
_cell.angle_beta   90.00
_cell.angle_gamma   90.00
#
_symmetry.space_group_name_H-M   'P 1'
#
loop_
_entity.id
_entity.type
_entity.pdbx_description
1 polymer ?
#
loop_
_entity_poly.entity_id
_entity_poly.type
_entity_poly.pdbx_seq_one_letter_code
_entity_poly.pdbx_strand_id
1 'polypeptide(L)'
;MDVDDQAIQTILLGLPEDVFAAVDSYETSKEKWERVCQMMKGSDIWEQEKKAELFNELEKFTSTDGELIESYYHHFMQLMNDLKRKKHFPQNISSNLKFLNNLQPD
;
A
#
# COMPACT_ATOMS: atom_id res chain seq x y z
N MET A 1 2.61 -19.28 27.74
CA MET A 1 1.78 -18.53 26.78
C MET A 1 2.14 -19.08 25.42
N ASP A 2 1.17 -19.48 24.61
CA ASP A 2 1.46 -20.02 23.28
C ASP A 2 2.00 -18.92 22.37
N VAL A 3 2.76 -19.29 21.32
CA VAL A 3 3.30 -18.34 20.34
C VAL A 3 2.16 -17.60 19.64
N ASP A 4 1.05 -18.30 19.40
CA ASP A 4 -0.16 -17.76 18.82
C ASP A 4 -0.82 -16.71 19.73
N ASP A 5 -0.85 -16.95 21.05
CA ASP A 5 -1.37 -15.99 22.03
C ASP A 5 -0.52 -14.70 22.04
N GLN A 6 0.80 -14.82 21.90
CA GLN A 6 1.71 -13.68 21.88
C GLN A 6 1.61 -12.85 20.60
N ALA A 7 1.43 -13.50 19.45
CA ALA A 7 1.19 -12.84 18.18
C ALA A 7 -0.13 -12.06 18.20
N ILE A 8 -1.21 -12.68 18.72
CA ILE A 8 -2.52 -12.04 18.86
C ILE A 8 -2.44 -10.84 19.80
N GLN A 9 -1.78 -10.97 20.95
CA GLN A 9 -1.63 -9.87 21.91
C GLN A 9 -0.84 -8.70 21.32
N THR A 10 0.21 -8.97 20.55
CA THR A 10 1.02 -7.94 19.89
C THR A 10 0.19 -7.13 18.88
N ILE A 11 -0.68 -7.81 18.12
CA ILE A 11 -1.58 -7.17 17.14
C ILE A 11 -2.67 -6.36 17.85
N LEU A 12 -3.23 -6.89 18.95
CA LEU A 12 -4.25 -6.19 19.74
C LEU A 12 -3.73 -4.90 20.40
N LEU A 13 -2.46 -4.89 20.84
CA LEU A 13 -1.82 -3.70 21.43
C LEU A 13 -1.54 -2.58 20.42
N GLY A 14 -1.57 -2.88 19.11
CA GLY A 14 -1.44 -1.90 18.04
C GLY A 14 -2.76 -1.26 17.61
N LEU A 15 -3.90 -1.68 18.19
CA LEU A 15 -5.22 -1.18 17.83
C LEU A 15 -5.59 0.07 18.64
N PRO A 16 -6.34 1.02 18.06
CA PRO A 16 -6.98 2.11 18.80
C PRO A 16 -7.85 1.58 19.96
N GLU A 17 -7.90 2.31 21.06
CA GLU A 17 -8.50 1.86 22.34
C GLU A 17 -9.99 1.49 22.22
N ASP A 18 -10.72 2.17 21.35
CA ASP A 18 -12.13 1.90 21.01
C ASP A 18 -12.32 0.61 20.20
N VAL A 19 -11.36 0.29 19.33
CA VAL A 19 -11.31 -0.98 18.58
C VAL A 19 -10.90 -2.13 19.50
N PHE A 20 -9.95 -1.91 20.39
CA PHE A 20 -9.52 -2.90 21.39
C PHE A 20 -10.68 -3.29 22.30
N ALA A 21 -11.41 -2.32 22.87
CA ALA A 21 -12.55 -2.60 23.75
C ALA A 21 -13.68 -3.38 23.04
N ALA A 22 -13.91 -3.11 21.75
CA ALA A 22 -14.88 -3.85 20.94
C ALA A 22 -14.43 -5.29 20.69
N VAL A 23 -13.15 -5.50 20.38
CA VAL A 23 -12.57 -6.84 20.10
C VAL A 23 -12.39 -7.66 21.38
N ASP A 24 -12.09 -7.04 22.52
CA ASP A 24 -11.86 -7.77 23.77
C ASP A 24 -13.13 -8.38 24.37
N SER A 25 -14.31 -7.88 23.96
CA SER A 25 -15.62 -8.37 24.41
C SER A 25 -16.01 -9.77 23.91
N TYR A 26 -15.27 -10.36 22.97
CA TYR A 26 -15.54 -11.68 22.41
C TYR A 26 -14.80 -12.80 23.16
N GLU A 27 -15.42 -13.97 23.31
CA GLU A 27 -14.90 -15.04 24.20
C GLU A 27 -13.75 -15.86 23.60
N THR A 28 -13.68 -16.01 22.27
CA THR A 28 -12.67 -16.88 21.65
C THR A 28 -11.62 -16.12 20.86
N SER A 29 -10.36 -16.57 20.93
CA SER A 29 -9.25 -16.00 20.16
C SER A 29 -9.51 -16.00 18.65
N LYS A 30 -10.29 -16.98 18.16
CA LYS A 30 -10.69 -17.08 16.75
C LYS A 30 -11.65 -15.97 16.34
N GLU A 31 -12.65 -15.65 17.15
CA GLU A 31 -13.61 -14.57 16.87
C GLU A 31 -12.93 -13.20 16.93
N LYS A 32 -12.02 -12.99 17.90
CA LYS A 32 -11.18 -11.78 17.98
C LYS A 32 -10.36 -11.61 16.70
N TRP A 33 -9.70 -12.68 16.24
CA TRP A 33 -8.89 -12.67 15.02
C TRP A 33 -9.72 -12.40 13.76
N GLU A 34 -10.86 -13.07 13.61
CA GLU A 34 -11.76 -12.86 12.47
C GLU A 34 -12.28 -11.43 12.41
N ARG A 35 -12.58 -10.82 13.56
CA ARG A 35 -13.03 -9.42 13.62
C ARG A 35 -11.94 -8.43 13.25
N VAL A 36 -10.72 -8.62 13.75
CA VAL A 36 -9.54 -7.82 13.34
C VAL A 36 -9.31 -7.95 11.83
N CYS A 37 -9.34 -9.16 11.29
CA CYS A 37 -9.22 -9.40 9.85
C CYS A 37 -10.32 -8.72 9.03
N GLN A 38 -11.57 -8.71 9.50
CA GLN A 38 -12.68 -8.00 8.84
C GLN A 38 -12.53 -6.49 8.89
N MET A 39 -12.12 -5.95 10.06
CA MET A 39 -11.89 -4.52 10.23
C MET A 39 -10.73 -4.04 9.36
N MET A 40 -9.64 -4.81 9.25
CA MET A 40 -8.53 -4.48 8.36
C MET A 40 -8.92 -4.53 6.86
N LYS A 41 -9.76 -5.49 6.46
CA LYS A 41 -10.21 -5.62 5.06
C LYS A 41 -11.17 -4.51 4.59
N GLY A 42 -11.90 -3.89 5.52
CA GLY A 42 -12.84 -2.79 5.23
C GLY A 42 -12.37 -1.41 5.68
N SER A 43 -11.15 -1.30 6.20
CA SER A 43 -10.59 -0.06 6.72
C SER A 43 -9.80 0.68 5.64
N ASP A 44 -9.89 2.02 5.67
CA ASP A 44 -9.06 2.92 4.88
C ASP A 44 -7.57 2.62 5.05
N ILE A 45 -7.13 2.00 6.16
CA ILE A 45 -5.73 1.64 6.43
C ILE A 45 -5.16 0.73 5.33
N TRP A 46 -5.87 -0.33 4.94
CA TRP A 46 -5.40 -1.25 3.90
C TRP A 46 -5.39 -0.59 2.51
N GLU A 47 -6.33 0.32 2.26
CA GLU A 47 -6.37 1.13 1.05
C GLU A 47 -5.20 2.14 1.01
N GLN A 48 -4.87 2.76 2.15
CA GLN A 48 -3.75 3.68 2.29
C GLN A 48 -2.39 2.96 2.20
N GLU A 49 -2.24 1.75 2.76
CA GLU A 49 -1.02 0.95 2.60
C GLU A 49 -0.77 0.58 1.15
N LYS A 50 -1.79 0.08 0.44
CA LYS A 50 -1.71 -0.19 -1.00
C LYS A 50 -1.39 1.06 -1.82
N LYS A 51 -1.92 2.21 -1.41
CA LYS A 51 -1.60 3.50 -2.03
C LYS A 51 -0.13 3.87 -1.76
N ALA A 52 0.34 3.74 -0.53
CA ALA A 52 1.71 4.02 -0.14
C ALA A 52 2.73 3.13 -0.88
N GLU A 53 2.44 1.84 -1.03
CA GLU A 53 3.25 0.90 -1.81
C GLU A 53 3.43 1.37 -3.27
N LEU A 54 2.32 1.77 -3.91
CA LEU A 54 2.34 2.29 -5.28
C LEU A 54 3.09 3.62 -5.42
N PHE A 55 2.99 4.50 -4.41
CA PHE A 55 3.78 5.74 -4.39
C PHE A 55 5.27 5.46 -4.22
N ASN A 56 5.65 4.47 -3.40
CA ASN A 56 7.03 4.04 -3.24
C ASN A 56 7.59 3.42 -4.53
N GLU A 57 6.80 2.61 -5.24
CA GLU A 57 7.17 2.09 -6.57
C GLU A 57 7.41 3.24 -7.55
N LEU A 58 6.50 4.20 -7.60
CA LEU A 58 6.64 5.39 -8.45
C LEU A 58 7.84 6.25 -8.06
N GLU A 59 8.17 6.38 -6.77
CA GLU A 59 9.36 7.07 -6.26
C GLU A 59 10.66 6.43 -6.71
N LYS A 60 10.70 5.10 -6.71
CA LYS A 60 11.85 4.32 -7.14
C LYS A 60 11.91 4.10 -8.66
N PHE A 61 10.88 4.50 -9.40
CA PHE A 61 10.82 4.33 -10.84
C PHE A 61 11.79 5.30 -11.55
N THR A 62 12.88 4.76 -12.07
CA THR A 62 13.92 5.49 -12.81
C THR A 62 14.31 4.69 -14.04
N SER A 63 14.89 5.34 -15.05
CA SER A 63 15.50 4.63 -16.17
C SER A 63 16.67 3.78 -15.70
N THR A 64 16.94 2.69 -16.42
CA THR A 64 18.17 1.92 -16.23
C THR A 64 19.26 2.40 -17.19
N ASP A 65 20.54 2.23 -16.82
CA ASP A 65 21.66 2.66 -17.64
C ASP A 65 21.61 2.02 -19.04
N GLY A 66 21.57 2.85 -20.08
CA GLY A 66 21.48 2.41 -21.48
C GLY A 66 20.07 1.99 -21.92
N GLU A 67 19.04 2.23 -21.10
CA GLU A 67 17.65 2.03 -21.52
C GLU A 67 17.24 3.02 -22.60
N LEU A 68 16.70 2.51 -23.70
CA LEU A 68 16.15 3.36 -24.75
C LEU A 68 14.92 4.11 -24.23
N ILE A 69 14.78 5.38 -24.62
CA ILE A 69 13.65 6.25 -24.25
C ILE A 69 12.30 5.58 -24.55
N GLU A 70 12.20 4.83 -25.66
CA GLU A 70 10.98 4.10 -26.03
C GLU A 70 10.63 2.99 -25.02
N SER A 71 11.63 2.22 -24.55
CA SER A 71 11.45 1.20 -23.51
C SER A 71 11.00 1.82 -22.19
N TYR A 72 11.69 2.89 -21.78
CA TYR A 72 11.38 3.61 -20.56
C TYR A 72 9.95 4.17 -20.58
N TYR A 73 9.56 4.78 -21.70
CA TYR A 73 8.20 5.28 -21.91
C TYR A 73 7.16 4.17 -21.87
N HIS A 74 7.47 3.00 -22.45
CA HIS A 74 6.54 1.87 -22.44
C HIS A 74 6.24 1.37 -21.03
N HIS A 75 7.26 1.10 -20.21
CA HIS A 75 7.06 0.64 -18.83
C HIS A 75 6.45 1.74 -17.94
N PHE A 76 6.81 3.01 -18.15
CA PHE A 76 6.17 4.14 -17.47
C PHE A 76 4.65 4.19 -17.76
N MET A 77 4.26 4.00 -19.02
CA MET A 77 2.85 3.97 -19.42
C MET A 77 2.10 2.77 -18.82
N GLN A 78 2.74 1.61 -18.67
CA GLN A 78 2.16 0.47 -17.98
C GLN A 78 1.89 0.78 -16.50
N LEU A 79 2.89 1.34 -15.79
CA LEU A 79 2.76 1.77 -14.39
C LEU A 79 1.61 2.79 -14.22
N MET A 80 1.54 3.79 -15.10
CA MET A 80 0.48 4.81 -15.05
C MET A 80 -0.91 4.23 -15.32
N ASN A 81 -1.02 3.23 -16.21
CA ASN A 81 -2.29 2.54 -16.46
C ASN A 81 -2.73 1.70 -15.24
N ASP A 82 -1.81 1.06 -14.54
CA ASP A 82 -2.09 0.31 -13.31
C ASP A 82 -2.56 1.23 -12.18
N LEU A 83 -1.91 2.37 -12.00
CA LEU A 83 -2.34 3.41 -11.05
C LEU A 83 -3.75 3.93 -11.38
N LYS A 84 -4.05 4.15 -12.66
CA LYS A 84 -5.37 4.61 -13.13
C LYS A 84 -6.46 3.57 -12.88
N ARG A 85 -6.20 2.30 -13.20
CA ARG A 85 -7.15 1.19 -13.02
C ARG A 85 -7.52 0.98 -11.55
N LYS A 86 -6.57 1.21 -10.64
CA LYS A 86 -6.79 1.12 -9.20
C LYS A 86 -7.55 2.35 -8.63
N LYS A 87 -7.98 3.33 -9.44
CA LYS A 87 -8.76 4.53 -9.05
C LYS A 87 -8.06 5.45 -8.03
N HIS A 88 -6.78 5.25 -7.73
CA HIS A 88 -6.10 5.95 -6.63
C HIS A 88 -5.24 7.15 -7.05
N PHE A 89 -5.33 7.62 -8.30
CA PHE A 89 -4.44 8.69 -8.79
C PHE A 89 -5.17 9.90 -9.41
N PRO A 90 -4.93 11.13 -8.90
CA PRO A 90 -5.33 12.34 -9.61
C PRO A 90 -4.40 12.55 -10.81
N GLN A 91 -4.99 12.46 -11.99
CA GLN A 91 -4.35 12.59 -13.29
C GLN A 91 -3.93 14.05 -13.50
N ASN A 92 -2.74 14.47 -13.04
CA ASN A 92 -2.26 15.82 -13.33
C ASN A 92 -0.72 15.95 -13.29
N ILE A 93 -0.24 17.03 -13.92
CA ILE A 93 1.11 17.60 -14.13
C ILE A 93 2.31 17.01 -13.34
N SER A 94 2.13 16.55 -12.10
CA SER A 94 3.13 15.88 -11.26
C SER A 94 3.72 14.62 -11.90
N SER A 95 2.89 13.75 -12.51
CA SER A 95 3.39 12.56 -13.20
C SER A 95 4.29 12.91 -14.40
N ASN A 96 3.94 13.98 -15.13
CA ASN A 96 4.72 14.42 -16.29
C ASN A 96 6.05 15.07 -15.86
N LEU A 97 6.05 15.87 -14.78
CA LEU A 97 7.28 16.44 -14.22
C LEU A 97 8.26 15.36 -13.71
N LYS A 98 7.73 14.29 -13.10
CA LYS A 98 8.54 13.16 -12.64
C LYS A 98 9.16 12.37 -13.79
N PHE A 99 8.41 12.16 -14.86
CA PHE A 99 8.94 11.56 -16.08
C PHE A 99 10.12 12.36 -16.65
N LEU A 100 9.98 13.69 -16.73
CA LEU A 100 11.02 14.58 -17.24
C LEU A 100 12.27 14.64 -16.34
N ASN A 101 12.10 14.60 -15.02
CA ASN A 101 13.24 14.66 -14.08
C ASN A 101 14.07 13.37 -14.03
N ASN A 102 13.47 12.23 -14.38
CA ASN A 102 14.12 10.92 -14.32
C ASN A 102 14.70 10.47 -15.68
N LEU A 103 14.52 11.25 -16.74
CA LEU A 103 15.21 11.07 -18.01
C LEU A 103 16.62 11.65 -17.90
N GLN A 104 17.65 10.81 -17.99
CA GLN A 104 19.01 11.31 -18.20
C GLN A 104 19.15 11.81 -19.65
N PRO A 105 19.83 12.95 -19.87
CA PRO A 105 20.22 13.35 -21.21
C PRO A 105 21.32 12.42 -21.73
N ASP A 106 21.21 12.06 -23.01
CA ASP A 106 22.27 11.43 -23.80
C ASP A 106 23.53 12.32 -23.89
#